data_AF-A0A2D9XWP4-F1
#
_entry.id   AF-A0A2D9XWP4-F1
#
_cell.length_a   1.000
_cell.length_b   1.000
_cell.length_c   1.000
_cell.angle_alpha   90.00
_cell.angle_beta   90.00
_cell.angle_gamma   90.00
#
_symmetry.space_group_name_H-M   'P 1'
#
loop_
_entity.id
_entity.type
_entity.pdbx_description
1 polymer ?
#
loop_
_entity_poly.entity_id
_entity_poly.type
_entity_poly.pdbx_seq_one_letter_code
_entity_poly.pdbx_strand_id
1 'polypeptide(L)'
;MVDYNVDVIIENKPGINDPEGDTILNDLVLKGKFSNVKKIHSAKMLKFSITEKNKKLAESKVLKICDELRIYNPLVSKVTVNVNSA
;
A
#
# COMPACT_ATOMS: atom_id res chain seq x y z
N MET A 1 21.91 -5.34 15.34
CA MET A 1 20.79 -4.66 14.65
C MET A 1 21.12 -4.61 13.16
N VAL A 2 20.10 -4.57 12.30
CA VAL A 2 20.23 -4.63 10.84
C VAL A 2 19.26 -3.61 10.24
N ASP A 3 19.66 -2.99 9.13
CA ASP A 3 18.80 -2.07 8.39
C ASP A 3 17.85 -2.83 7.46
N TYR A 4 16.59 -2.44 7.48
CA TYR A 4 15.52 -3.02 6.67
C TYR A 4 14.83 -1.95 5.85
N ASN A 5 14.47 -2.29 4.62
CA ASN A 5 13.53 -1.52 3.82
C ASN A 5 12.15 -2.15 3.95
N VAL A 6 11.16 -1.35 4.31
CA VAL A 6 9.79 -1.81 4.53
C VAL A 6 8.84 -1.05 3.63
N ASP A 7 8.17 -1.79 2.77
CA ASP A 7 7.14 -1.28 1.87
C ASP A 7 5.78 -1.39 2.55
N VAL A 8 5.11 -0.25 2.68
CA VAL A 8 3.74 -0.16 3.20
C VAL A 8 2.82 0.24 2.05
N ILE A 9 1.83 -0.61 1.78
CA ILE A 9 0.80 -0.37 0.77
C ILE A 9 -0.52 -0.09 1.49
N ILE A 10 -1.10 1.07 1.23
CA ILE A 10 -2.39 1.49 1.77
C ILE A 10 -3.35 1.64 0.60
N GLU A 11 -4.46 0.90 0.63
CA GLU A 11 -5.47 0.91 -0.41
C GLU A 11 -6.87 0.82 0.21
N ASN A 12 -7.89 1.20 -0.55
CA ASN A 12 -9.27 1.13 -0.09
C ASN A 12 -9.69 -0.33 0.17
N LYS A 13 -10.54 -0.52 1.17
CA LYS A 13 -11.17 -1.83 1.43
C LYS A 13 -12.09 -2.21 0.26
N PRO A 14 -12.31 -3.52 0.03
CA PRO A 14 -13.31 -3.97 -0.94
C PRO A 14 -14.67 -3.32 -0.68
N GLY A 15 -15.32 -2.83 -1.74
CA GLY A 15 -16.61 -2.15 -1.66
C GLY A 15 -16.54 -0.64 -1.39
N ILE A 16 -15.35 -0.08 -1.13
CA ILE A 16 -15.12 1.36 -1.13
C ILE A 16 -14.72 1.81 -2.53
N ASN A 17 -15.34 2.88 -3.01
CA ASN A 17 -15.05 3.43 -4.34
C ASN A 17 -13.60 3.90 -4.44
N ASP A 18 -13.01 3.68 -5.61
CA ASP A 18 -11.66 4.14 -5.97
C ASP A 18 -11.74 4.98 -7.25
N PRO A 19 -12.16 6.26 -7.13
CA PRO A 19 -12.39 7.11 -8.30
C PRO A 19 -11.14 7.31 -9.16
N GLU A 20 -9.96 7.30 -8.55
CA GLU A 20 -8.69 7.43 -9.26
C GLU A 20 -8.42 6.20 -10.13
N GLY A 21 -8.61 4.99 -9.58
CA GLY A 21 -8.41 3.75 -10.31
C GLY A 21 -9.40 3.61 -11.47
N ASP A 22 -10.66 4.00 -11.23
CA ASP A 22 -11.71 4.02 -12.24
C ASP A 22 -11.40 5.03 -13.36
N THR A 23 -10.88 6.21 -13.02
CA THR A 23 -10.51 7.23 -14.01
C THR A 23 -9.35 6.75 -14.88
N ILE A 24 -8.29 6.21 -14.28
CA ILE A 24 -7.13 5.68 -15.03
C ILE A 24 -7.59 4.55 -15.97
N LEU A 25 -8.44 3.65 -15.49
CA LEU A 25 -8.95 2.56 -16.32
C LEU A 25 -9.74 3.09 -17.52
N ASN A 26 -10.77 3.90 -17.25
CA ASN A 26 -11.72 4.32 -18.28
C ASN A 26 -11.14 5.36 -19.24
N ASP A 27 -10.39 6.32 -18.72
CA ASP A 27 -9.95 7.47 -19.50
C ASP A 27 -8.58 7.30 -20.15
N LEU A 28 -7.75 6.37 -19.65
CA LEU A 28 -6.42 6.14 -20.20
C LEU A 28 -6.30 4.74 -20.79
N VAL A 29 -6.49 3.70 -19.98
CA VAL A 29 -6.15 2.31 -20.37
C VAL A 29 -7.11 1.76 -21.41
N LEU A 30 -8.42 1.89 -21.21
CA LEU A 30 -9.41 1.38 -22.16
C LEU A 30 -9.44 2.20 -23.45
N LYS A 31 -9.27 3.54 -23.37
CA LYS A 31 -9.11 4.40 -24.57
C LYS A 31 -7.83 4.07 -25.33
N GLY A 32 -6.77 3.62 -24.64
CA GLY A 32 -5.54 3.09 -25.22
C GLY A 32 -5.67 1.73 -25.89
N LYS A 33 -6.89 1.18 -26.01
CA LYS A 33 -7.20 -0.14 -26.61
C LYS A 33 -6.65 -1.34 -25.82
N PHE A 34 -6.31 -1.17 -24.54
CA PHE A 34 -5.92 -2.26 -23.64
C PHE A 34 -7.14 -2.91 -22.98
N SER A 35 -8.08 -3.41 -23.79
CA SER A 35 -9.38 -3.93 -23.34
C SER A 35 -9.30 -5.20 -22.47
N ASN A 36 -8.14 -5.85 -22.41
CA ASN A 36 -7.87 -6.99 -21.54
C ASN A 36 -7.66 -6.60 -20.06
N VAL A 37 -7.44 -5.31 -19.75
CA VAL A 37 -7.34 -4.81 -18.39
C VAL A 37 -8.74 -4.54 -17.85
N LYS A 38 -9.13 -5.24 -16.78
CA LYS A 38 -10.51 -5.20 -16.25
C LYS A 38 -10.71 -4.29 -15.05
N LYS A 39 -9.64 -4.00 -14.31
CA LYS A 39 -9.70 -3.23 -13.07
C LYS A 39 -8.34 -2.63 -12.75
N ILE A 40 -8.35 -1.43 -12.19
CA ILE A 40 -7.18 -0.78 -11.60
C ILE A 40 -7.55 -0.41 -10.18
N HIS A 41 -6.62 -0.64 -9.26
CA HIS A 41 -6.72 -0.23 -7.87
C HIS A 41 -5.59 0.74 -7.56
N SER A 42 -5.95 1.94 -7.16
CA SER A 42 -5.03 2.95 -6.66
C SER A 42 -4.65 2.61 -5.23
N ALA A 43 -3.36 2.73 -4.95
CA ALA A 43 -2.79 2.49 -3.64
C ALA A 43 -1.71 3.53 -3.36
N LYS A 44 -1.59 3.95 -2.10
CA LYS A 44 -0.48 4.75 -1.62
C LYS A 44 0.62 3.82 -1.14
N MET A 45 1.83 4.00 -1.68
CA MET A 45 3.02 3.29 -1.23
C MET A 45 3.91 4.21 -0.38
N LEU A 46 4.29 3.75 0.81
CA LEU A 46 5.28 4.39 1.67
C LEU A 46 6.47 3.45 1.84
N LYS A 47 7.68 3.98 1.72
CA LYS A 47 8.92 3.23 1.92
C LYS A 47 9.58 3.70 3.21
N PHE A 48 9.73 2.79 4.16
CA PHE A 48 10.43 3.03 5.41
C PHE A 48 11.81 2.41 5.35
N SER A 49 12.81 3.10 5.89
CA SER A 49 14.10 2.52 6.23
C SER A 49 14.21 2.50 7.75
N ILE A 50 14.41 1.31 8.34
CA ILE A 50 14.41 1.12 9.79
C ILE A 50 15.50 0.16 10.23
N THR A 51 16.22 0.52 11.28
CA THR A 51 17.18 -0.35 11.96
C THR A 51 16.48 -1.16 13.05
N GLU A 52 16.54 -2.49 12.99
CA GLU A 52 15.90 -3.34 14.00
C GLU A 52 16.63 -4.69 14.17
N LYS A 53 16.30 -5.47 15.19
CA LYS A 53 16.97 -6.74 15.51
C LYS A 53 16.66 -7.85 14.50
N ASN A 54 15.45 -7.87 13.93
CA ASN A 54 15.05 -8.85 12.93
C ASN A 54 13.87 -8.35 12.08
N LYS A 55 13.62 -9.03 10.95
CA LYS A 55 12.55 -8.74 9.99
C LYS A 55 11.16 -8.63 10.63
N LYS A 56 10.80 -9.55 11.53
CA LYS A 56 9.47 -9.57 12.18
C LYS A 56 9.26 -8.36 13.09
N LEU A 57 10.30 -7.93 13.80
CA LEU A 57 10.26 -6.73 14.63
C LEU A 57 10.18 -5.46 13.77
N ALA A 58 10.90 -5.40 12.65
CA ALA A 58 10.78 -4.28 11.70
C ALA A 58 9.34 -4.15 11.15
N GLU A 59 8.75 -5.28 10.73
CA GLU A 59 7.36 -5.34 10.25
C GLU A 59 6.37 -4.84 11.32
N SER A 60 6.44 -5.42 12.52
CA SER A 60 5.56 -5.06 13.63
C SER A 60 5.72 -3.60 14.05
N LYS A 61 6.95 -3.07 14.04
CA LYS A 61 7.23 -1.68 14.40
C LYS A 61 6.65 -0.71 13.36
N VAL A 62 6.81 -0.99 12.07
CA VAL A 62 6.26 -0.16 11.00
C VAL A 62 4.73 -0.21 10.98
N LEU A 63 4.13 -1.39 11.17
CA LEU A 63 2.68 -1.52 11.29
C LEU A 63 2.15 -0.71 12.49
N LYS A 64 2.80 -0.84 13.66
CA LYS A 64 2.45 -0.07 14.86
C LYS A 64 2.52 1.44 14.63
N ILE A 65 3.53 1.93 13.92
CA ILE A 65 3.64 3.34 13.53
C ILE A 65 2.45 3.75 12.66
N CYS A 66 2.07 2.93 11.68
CA CYS A 66 0.92 3.20 10.80
C CYS A 66 -0.39 3.31 11.58
N ASP A 67 -0.61 2.42 12.55
CA ASP A 67 -1.81 2.39 13.38
C ASP A 67 -1.84 3.55 14.40
N GLU A 68 -0.78 3.74 15.19
CA GLU A 68 -0.73 4.73 16.27
C GLU A 68 -0.76 6.16 15.74
N LEU A 69 -0.08 6.43 14.63
CA LEU A 69 -0.05 7.76 14.02
C LEU A 69 -1.18 7.99 13.01
N ARG A 70 -2.10 7.03 12.85
CA ARG A 70 -3.23 7.11 11.93
C ARG A 70 -2.81 7.46 10.50
N ILE A 71 -1.75 6.81 10.00
CA ILE A 71 -1.22 7.00 8.64
C ILE A 71 -2.26 6.56 7.58
N TYR A 72 -3.18 5.68 7.96
CA TYR A 72 -4.36 5.30 7.18
C TYR A 72 -5.62 5.35 8.04
N ASN A 73 -6.79 5.33 7.40
CA ASN A 73 -8.07 5.21 8.09
C ASN A 73 -8.51 3.73 8.11
N PRO A 74 -8.51 3.05 9.27
CA PRO A 74 -8.83 1.62 9.34
C PRO A 74 -10.29 1.30 9.03
N LEU A 75 -11.20 2.28 9.03
CA LEU A 75 -12.59 2.04 8.65
C LEU A 75 -12.74 1.80 7.15
N VAL A 76 -11.96 2.51 6.33
CA VAL A 76 -12.13 2.53 4.86
C VAL A 76 -10.93 2.00 4.08
N SER A 77 -9.76 1.88 4.71
CA SER A 77 -8.53 1.42 4.08
C SER A 77 -8.00 0.14 4.72
N LYS A 78 -7.26 -0.65 3.95
CA LYS A 78 -6.44 -1.78 4.43
C LYS A 78 -4.96 -1.43 4.22
N VAL A 79 -4.12 -1.96 5.09
CA VAL A 79 -2.67 -1.79 5.04
C VAL A 79 -2.00 -3.15 4.84
N THR A 80 -1.01 -3.20 3.97
CA THR A 80 -0.13 -4.36 3.77
C THR A 80 1.31 -3.92 4.01
N VAL A 81 2.06 -4.67 4.81
CA VAL A 81 3.45 -4.37 5.17
C VAL A 81 4.34 -5.49 4.66
N ASN A 82 5.34 -5.14 3.85
CA ASN A 82 6.30 -6.08 3.30
C ASN A 82 7.72 -5.63 3.69
N VAL A 83 8.41 -6.46 4.46
CA VAL A 83 9.82 -6.19 4.79
C VAL A 83 10.71 -6.85 3.75
N ASN A 84 11.46 -6.03 3.04
CA ASN A 84 12.48 -6.47 2.09
C ASN A 84 13.81 -6.56 2.84
N SER A 85 14.58 -7.60 2.54
CA SER A 85 16.00 -7.62 2.90
C SER A 85 16.67 -6.49 2.14
N ALA A 86 17.42 -5.63 2.84
CA ALA A 86 18.25 -4.62 2.20
C ALA A 86 19.30 -5.27 1.28
#